data_AF-A0A5C4MJC2-F1
#
_entry.id   AF-A0A5C4MJC2-F1
#
_cell.length_a   1.000
_cell.length_b   1.000
_cell.length_c   1.000
_cell.angle_alpha   90.00
_cell.angle_beta   90.00
_cell.angle_gamma   90.00
#
_symmetry.space_group_name_H-M   'P 1'
#
loop_
_entity.id
_entity.type
_entity.pdbx_description
1 polymer ?
#
loop_
_entity_poly.entity_id
_entity_poly.type
_entity_poly.pdbx_seq_one_letter_code
_entity_poly.pdbx_strand_id
1 'polypeptide(L)' 'MADFEDGDVLDLSAFGFTSVGAALQKAEQNGDDLVFTTAGGHSLTLEHTTRTDLTTSDLIL' A
#
# COMPACT_ATOMS: atom_id res chain seq x y z
N MET A 1 -4.47 -0.54 -10.40
CA MET A 1 -4.49 -1.98 -10.09
C MET A 1 -5.90 -2.29 -9.66
N ALA A 2 -6.52 -3.31 -10.26
CA ALA A 2 -7.91 -3.67 -9.99
C ALA A 2 -8.05 -4.26 -8.58
N ASP A 3 -9.16 -3.88 -7.92
CA ASP A 3 -9.75 -4.42 -6.69
C ASP A 3 -8.80 -5.14 -5.72
N PHE A 4 -8.23 -4.38 -4.78
CA PHE A 4 -7.61 -5.00 -3.60
C PHE A 4 -8.73 -5.47 -2.66
N GLU A 5 -8.98 -6.78 -2.60
CA GLU A 5 -10.06 -7.38 -1.80
C GLU A 5 -9.53 -8.08 -0.52
N ASP A 6 -10.44 -8.43 0.39
CA ASP A 6 -10.10 -9.17 1.61
C ASP A 6 -9.47 -10.53 1.27
N GLY A 7 -8.24 -10.74 1.73
CA GLY A 7 -7.42 -11.91 1.42
C GLY A 7 -6.33 -11.68 0.37
N ASP A 8 -6.32 -10.53 -0.32
CA ASP A 8 -5.19 -10.13 -1.15
C ASP A 8 -4.00 -9.70 -0.30
N VAL A 9 -2.80 -9.97 -0.82
CA VAL A 9 -1.55 -9.60 -0.16
C VAL A 9 -0.74 -8.71 -1.10
N LEU A 10 -0.43 -7.51 -0.64
CA LEU A 10 0.46 -6.60 -1.32
C LEU A 10 1.91 -6.88 -0.90
N ASP A 11 2.68 -7.43 -1.84
CA ASP A 11 4.12 -7.59 -1.66
C ASP A 11 4.85 -6.27 -1.93
N LEU A 12 5.40 -5.71 -0.85
CA LEU A 12 6.12 -4.46 -0.88
C LEU A 12 7.65 -4.60 -0.88
N SER A 13 8.16 -5.83 -0.88
CA SER A 13 9.59 -6.18 -0.77
C SER A 13 10.45 -5.50 -1.83
N ALA A 14 9.91 -5.36 -3.04
CA ALA A 14 10.60 -4.78 -4.19
C ALA A 14 10.63 -3.23 -4.18
N PHE A 15 9.91 -2.56 -3.28
CA PHE A 15 9.74 -1.10 -3.29
C PHE A 15 10.63 -0.35 -2.27
N GLY A 16 11.53 -1.08 -1.60
CA GLY A 16 12.56 -0.49 -0.73
C GLY A 16 12.06 0.00 0.62
N PHE A 17 10.91 -0.50 1.09
CA PHE A 17 10.42 -0.21 2.43
C PHE A 17 11.14 -1.06 3.48
N THR A 18 11.44 -0.49 4.63
CA THR A 18 12.15 -1.19 5.73
C THR A 18 11.23 -1.95 6.67
N SER A 19 9.94 -1.59 6.71
CA SER A 19 8.90 -2.23 7.51
C SER A 19 7.52 -1.87 6.96
N VAL A 20 6.52 -2.71 7.21
CA VAL A 20 5.13 -2.44 6.82
C VAL A 20 4.65 -1.11 7.42
N GLY A 21 5.04 -0.81 8.66
CA GLY A 21 4.76 0.48 9.28
C GLY A 21 5.41 1.67 8.58
N ALA A 22 6.60 1.50 7.98
CA ALA A 22 7.24 2.54 7.17
C ALA A 22 6.51 2.74 5.83
N ALA A 23 6.08 1.65 5.18
CA ALA A 23 5.27 1.73 3.97
C ALA A 23 3.93 2.43 4.23
N LEU A 24 3.25 2.04 5.31
CA LEU A 24 2.02 2.67 5.76
C LEU A 24 2.24 4.16 6.06
N GLN A 25 3.33 4.58 6.70
CA GLN A 25 3.60 6.02 6.90
C GLN A 25 3.78 6.81 5.60
N LYS A 26 4.07 6.14 4.48
CA LYS A 26 4.22 6.72 3.14
C LYS A 26 2.99 6.55 2.25
N ALA A 27 1.92 5.96 2.77
CA ALA A 27 0.66 5.84 2.07
C ALA A 27 -0.24 7.05 2.37
N GLU A 28 -0.77 7.64 1.31
CA GLU A 28 -1.64 8.82 1.38
C GLU A 28 -2.95 8.55 0.65
N GLN A 29 -4.06 9.04 1.21
CA GLN A 29 -5.37 8.92 0.58
C GLN A 29 -5.48 9.97 -0.52
N ASN A 30 -5.86 9.55 -1.73
CA ASN A 30 -6.15 10.42 -2.86
C ASN A 30 -7.56 10.12 -3.39
N GLY A 31 -8.56 10.83 -2.84
CA GLY A 31 -9.96 10.49 -3.09
C GLY A 31 -10.29 9.11 -2.50
N ASP A 32 -10.80 8.20 -3.32
CA ASP A 32 -11.14 6.83 -2.92
C ASP A 32 -9.96 5.85 -3.07
N ASP A 33 -8.80 6.33 -3.52
CA ASP A 33 -7.61 5.51 -3.73
C ASP A 33 -6.57 5.71 -2.62
N LEU A 34 -5.76 4.68 -2.38
CA LEU A 34 -4.60 4.73 -1.50
C LEU A 34 -3.31 4.68 -2.30
N VAL A 35 -2.47 5.70 -2.16
CA VAL A 35 -1.23 5.86 -2.93
C VAL A 35 -0.02 5.68 -2.02
N PHE A 36 0.81 4.69 -2.29
CA PHE A 36 2.10 4.48 -1.65
C PHE A 36 3.22 5.15 -2.43
N THR A 37 3.99 6.01 -1.78
CA THR A 37 5.24 6.54 -2.37
C THR A 37 6.40 5.64 -2.00
N THR A 38 6.97 4.98 -3.00
CA THR A 38 8.11 4.05 -2.86
C THR A 38 9.41 4.81 -2.59
N ALA A 39 10.44 4.11 -2.09
CA ALA A 39 11.74 4.73 -1.82
C ALA A 39 12.41 5.30 -3.08
N GLY A 40 12.09 4.75 -4.25
CA GLY A 40 12.57 5.24 -5.55
C GLY A 40 11.82 6.46 -6.11
N GLY A 41 10.82 6.98 -5.38
CA GLY A 41 9.99 8.11 -5.83
C GLY A 41 8.89 7.72 -6.83
N HIS A 42 8.67 6.42 -7.07
CA HIS A 42 7.52 5.93 -7.83
C HIS A 42 6.29 5.83 -6.93
N SER A 43 5.11 5.95 -7.52
CA SER A 43 3.82 5.78 -6.85
C SER A 43 3.21 4.43 -7.20
N LEU A 44 2.67 3.76 -6.18
CA LEU A 44 1.85 2.57 -6.30
C LEU A 44 0.44 2.92 -5.80
N THR A 45 -0.57 2.78 -6.66
CA THR A 45 -1.95 3.11 -6.33
C THR A 45 -2.78 1.85 -6.16
N LEU A 46 -3.41 1.71 -5.00
CA LEU A 46 -4.52 0.80 -4.76
C LEU A 46 -5.82 1.55 -5.01
N GLU A 47 -6.58 1.12 -6.01
CA GLU A 47 -7.82 1.76 -6.41
C GLU A 47 -8.95 1.35 -5.45
N HIS A 48 -9.84 2.29 -5.12
CA HIS A 48 -11.01 2.06 -4.24
C HIS A 48 -10.66 1.43 -2.88
N THR A 49 -9.44 1.67 -2.39
CA THR A 49 -8.96 1.12 -1.13
C THR A 49 -8.74 2.28 -0.18
N THR A 50 -9.33 2.23 1.00
CA THR A 50 -9.04 3.21 2.04
C THR A 50 -7.95 2.68 2.97
N ARG A 51 -7.24 3.62 3.60
CA ARG A 51 -6.29 3.30 4.67
C ARG A 51 -6.85 2.38 5.75
N THR A 52 -8.14 2.48 6.05
CA THR A 52 -8.81 1.70 7.09
C THR A 52 -9.15 0.28 6.65
N ASP A 53 -9.13 0.00 5.35
CA ASP A 53 -9.38 -1.33 4.80
C ASP A 53 -8.14 -2.22 4.86
N LEU A 54 -6.95 -1.62 5.00
CA LEU A 54 -5.70 -2.34 5.14
C LEU A 54 -5.34 -2.64 6.59
N THR A 55 -4.97 -3.90 6.83
CA THR A 55 -4.31 -4.38 8.04
C THR A 55 -2.84 -4.66 7.77
N THR A 56 -2.06 -4.91 8.83
CA THR A 56 -0.67 -5.34 8.67
C THR A 56 -0.51 -6.73 8.07
N SER A 57 -1.58 -7.54 8.04
CA SER A 57 -1.57 -8.89 7.46
C SER A 57 -1.66 -8.85 5.94
N ASP A 58 -2.23 -7.78 5.37
CA ASP A 58 -2.42 -7.60 3.93
C ASP A 58 -1.15 -7.08 3.24
N LEU A 59 -0.09 -6.82 4.01
CA LEU A 59 1.15 -6.22 3.56
C LEU A 59 2.35 -7.09 3.96
N ILE A 60 3.19 -7.46 3.01
CA ILE A 60 4.44 -8.19 3.25
C ILE A 60 5.65 -7.45 2.69
N LEU A 61 6.84 -7.80 3.19
CA LEU A 61 8.14 -7.26 2.80
C LEU A 61 9.20 -8.36 2.67
#